data_AF-A0A7G9GTA9-F1
#
_entry.id   AF-A0A7G9GTA9-F1
#
_cell.length_a   1.000
_cell.length_b   1.000
_cell.length_c   1.000
_cell.angle_alpha   90.00
_cell.angle_beta   90.00
_cell.angle_gamma   90.00
#
_symmetry.space_group_name_H-M   'P 1'
#
loop_
_entity.id
_entity.type
_entity.pdbx_description
1 polymer ?
#
loop_
_entity_poly.entity_id
_entity_poly.type
_entity_poly.pdbx_seq_one_letter_code
_entity_poly.pdbx_strand_id
1 'polypeptide(L)'
;MNTFMVPAGEYLQLRNMTDRTINDLYFTYGDYPITKVRKIEANARENFMIATANLSKDYDLVFYFKDDVERKMVFKEAVKKMTKDNMWSYFFGKIIEKEGMLVIEEDPEGKDLYFSSQQ
;
A
#
# COMPACT_ATOMS: atom_id res chain seq x y z
N MET A 1 -22.67 -14.75 14.37
CA MET A 1 -21.83 -13.89 13.51
C MET A 1 -20.40 -14.41 13.61
N ASN A 2 -19.85 -14.97 12.54
CA ASN A 2 -18.43 -15.34 12.50
C ASN A 2 -17.63 -14.04 12.41
N THR A 3 -17.07 -13.60 13.53
CA THR A 3 -16.04 -12.57 13.57
C THR A 3 -14.80 -13.18 12.93
N PHE A 4 -14.66 -13.03 11.61
CA PHE A 4 -13.35 -13.18 10.99
C PHE A 4 -12.45 -12.16 11.69
N MET A 5 -11.57 -12.63 12.57
CA MET A 5 -10.54 -11.79 13.17
C MET A 5 -9.67 -11.30 12.01
N VAL A 6 -9.86 -10.04 11.64
CA VAL A 6 -9.01 -9.35 10.68
C VAL A 6 -7.58 -9.44 11.25
N PRO A 7 -6.61 -10.03 10.54
CA PRO A 7 -5.27 -10.20 11.09
C PRO A 7 -4.65 -8.83 11.44
N ALA A 8 -3.92 -8.75 12.54
CA ALA A 8 -3.22 -7.51 12.90
C ALA A 8 -2.15 -7.20 11.85
N GLY A 9 -2.08 -5.96 11.40
CA GLY A 9 -1.24 -5.59 10.27
C GLY A 9 -1.47 -4.17 9.75
N GLU A 10 -0.62 -3.80 8.81
CA GLU A 10 -0.80 -2.61 7.97
C GLU A 10 -1.57 -3.04 6.72
N TYR A 11 -2.74 -2.45 6.51
CA TYR A 11 -3.61 -2.72 5.37
C TYR A 11 -3.41 -1.62 4.33
N LEU A 12 -2.99 -2.03 3.14
CA LEU A 12 -2.68 -1.11 2.07
C LEU A 12 -3.72 -1.22 0.97
N GLN A 13 -4.19 -0.08 0.47
CA GLN A 13 -4.93 0.02 -0.77
C GLN A 13 -4.14 0.89 -1.74
N LEU A 14 -3.99 0.40 -2.97
CA LEU A 14 -3.51 1.21 -4.09
C LEU A 14 -4.58 1.30 -5.16
N ARG A 15 -5.02 2.53 -5.44
CA ARG A 15 -5.90 2.83 -6.58
C ARG A 15 -5.08 3.20 -7.79
N ASN A 16 -5.28 2.49 -8.89
CA ASN A 16 -4.73 2.90 -10.17
C ASN A 16 -5.69 3.87 -10.84
N MET A 17 -5.33 5.14 -10.87
CA MET A 17 -6.13 6.22 -11.48
C MET A 17 -5.71 6.51 -12.93
N THR A 18 -4.93 5.60 -13.52
CA THR A 18 -4.44 5.72 -14.90
C THR A 18 -5.18 4.76 -15.82
N ASP A 19 -5.10 5.03 -17.12
CA ASP A 19 -5.69 4.19 -18.17
C ASP A 19 -4.82 2.97 -18.54
N ARG A 20 -3.67 2.80 -17.88
CA ARG A 20 -2.77 1.65 -18.08
C ARG A 20 -2.89 0.63 -16.95
N THR A 21 -2.69 -0.62 -17.30
CA THR A 21 -2.49 -1.69 -16.32
C THR A 21 -1.12 -1.58 -15.67
N ILE A 22 -1.06 -1.73 -14.35
CA ILE A 22 0.19 -1.79 -13.58
C ILE A 22 0.51 -3.25 -13.26
N ASN A 23 1.68 -3.75 -13.66
CA ASN A 23 2.07 -5.14 -13.44
C ASN A 23 3.54 -5.33 -13.02
N ASP A 24 4.20 -4.22 -12.71
CA ASP A 24 5.64 -4.08 -12.50
C ASP A 24 5.95 -3.22 -11.25
N LEU A 25 4.96 -2.94 -10.41
CA LEU A 25 5.12 -2.22 -9.14
C LEU A 25 5.66 -3.14 -8.04
N TYR A 26 6.62 -2.65 -7.27
CA TYR A 26 7.23 -3.34 -6.12
C TYR A 26 7.20 -2.43 -4.89
N PHE A 27 7.23 -3.05 -3.71
CA PHE A 27 7.40 -2.35 -2.45
C PHE A 27 8.40 -3.03 -1.51
N THR A 28 8.95 -2.26 -0.58
CA THR A 28 9.78 -2.72 0.54
C THR A 28 9.61 -1.76 1.72
N TYR A 29 10.05 -2.20 2.90
CA TYR A 29 10.06 -1.40 4.12
C TYR A 29 11.21 -1.88 5.01
N GLY A 30 12.03 -0.97 5.53
CA GLY A 30 13.22 -1.31 6.30
C GLY A 30 14.14 -2.32 5.58
N ASP A 31 14.57 -3.35 6.31
CA ASP A 31 15.42 -4.44 5.79
C ASP A 31 14.62 -5.66 5.30
N TYR A 32 13.30 -5.52 5.12
CA TYR A 32 12.43 -6.64 4.73
C TYR A 32 12.47 -6.92 3.22
N PRO A 33 12.18 -8.17 2.80
CA PRO A 33 12.21 -8.55 1.39
C PRO A 33 11.33 -7.65 0.52
N ILE A 34 11.86 -7.33 -0.66
CA ILE A 34 11.10 -6.69 -1.73
C ILE A 34 9.94 -7.59 -2.14
N THR A 35 8.75 -7.01 -2.22
CA THR A 35 7.53 -7.71 -2.62
C THR A 35 6.96 -7.09 -3.89
N LYS A 36 6.60 -7.93 -4.85
CA LYS A 36 5.89 -7.49 -6.05
C LYS A 36 4.41 -7.26 -5.72
N VAL A 37 3.88 -6.09 -6.07
CA VAL A 37 2.44 -5.82 -5.99
C VAL A 37 1.74 -6.63 -7.09
N ARG A 38 0.57 -7.19 -6.76
CA ARG A 38 -0.26 -7.88 -7.76
C ARG A 38 -0.67 -6.90 -8.87
N LYS A 39 -1.05 -7.47 -10.02
CA LYS A 39 -1.53 -6.69 -11.16
C LYS A 39 -2.68 -5.80 -10.73
N ILE A 40 -2.63 -4.51 -11.06
CA ILE A 40 -3.71 -3.54 -10.86
C ILE A 40 -4.20 -3.10 -12.23
N GLU A 41 -5.42 -3.46 -12.59
CA GLU A 41 -6.03 -3.02 -13.85
C GLU A 41 -6.17 -1.49 -13.89
N ALA A 42 -6.34 -0.93 -15.10
CA ALA A 42 -6.67 0.48 -15.29
C ALA A 42 -7.94 0.85 -14.50
N ASN A 43 -7.94 2.02 -13.84
CA ASN A 43 -9.07 2.52 -13.07
C ASN A 43 -9.59 1.55 -11.97
N ALA A 44 -8.75 0.61 -11.52
CA ALA A 44 -9.07 -0.37 -10.50
C ALA A 44 -8.26 -0.14 -9.21
N ARG A 45 -8.43 -1.02 -8.23
CA ARG A 45 -7.69 -0.98 -6.96
C ARG A 45 -7.21 -2.37 -6.57
N GLU A 46 -6.12 -2.41 -5.83
CA GLU A 46 -5.62 -3.61 -5.18
C GLU A 46 -5.46 -3.38 -3.68
N ASN A 47 -5.82 -4.38 -2.88
CA ASN A 47 -5.64 -4.38 -1.44
C ASN A 47 -4.65 -5.48 -1.04
N PHE A 48 -3.74 -5.18 -0.13
CA PHE A 48 -2.79 -6.15 0.43
C PHE A 48 -2.45 -5.79 1.88
N MET A 49 -1.81 -6.73 2.58
CA MET A 49 -1.49 -6.56 4.00
C MET A 49 -0.02 -6.88 4.25
N ILE A 50 0.61 -6.04 5.09
CA ILE A 50 1.92 -6.29 5.67
C ILE A 50 1.70 -6.77 7.11
N ALA A 51 2.24 -7.94 7.45
CA ALA A 51 2.19 -8.45 8.82
C ALA A 51 3.14 -7.65 9.72
N THR A 52 2.60 -6.98 10.75
CA THR A 52 3.38 -6.03 11.56
C THR A 52 3.70 -6.51 12.98
N ALA A 53 3.32 -7.75 13.32
CA ALA A 53 3.44 -8.30 14.67
C ALA A 53 4.88 -8.33 15.23
N ASN A 54 5.88 -8.51 14.36
CA ASN A 54 7.29 -8.64 14.73
C ASN A 54 8.14 -7.41 14.42
N LEU A 55 7.51 -6.29 14.03
CA LEU A 55 8.26 -5.07 13.73
C LEU A 55 8.84 -4.49 15.03
N SER A 56 10.12 -4.11 15.00
CA SER A 56 10.77 -3.47 16.15
C SER A 56 10.37 -2.00 16.34
N LYS A 57 10.05 -1.32 15.23
CA LYS A 57 9.67 0.10 15.13
C LYS A 57 8.79 0.32 13.88
N ASP A 58 8.32 1.55 13.68
CA ASP A 58 7.71 1.97 12.42
C ASP A 58 8.77 2.03 11.31
N TYR A 59 8.34 1.79 10.08
CA TYR A 59 9.20 1.81 8.90
C TYR A 59 8.61 2.64 7.78
N ASP A 60 9.50 3.24 6.99
CA ASP A 60 9.13 3.88 5.74
C ASP A 60 8.67 2.82 4.74
N LEU A 61 7.57 3.10 4.06
CA LEU A 61 7.08 2.31 2.94
C LEU A 61 7.65 2.88 1.65
N VAL A 62 8.33 2.03 0.88
CA VAL A 62 9.00 2.45 -0.35
C VAL A 62 8.39 1.70 -1.52
N PHE A 63 7.90 2.43 -2.50
CA PHE A 63 7.44 1.90 -3.79
C PHE A 63 8.39 2.27 -4.91
N TYR A 64 8.48 1.41 -5.93
CA TYR A 64 9.17 1.71 -7.18
C TYR A 64 8.64 0.80 -8.31
N PHE A 65 8.76 1.27 -9.54
CA PHE A 65 8.44 0.49 -10.74
C PHE A 65 9.68 -0.25 -11.23
N LYS A 66 9.52 -1.46 -11.76
CA LYS A 66 10.63 -2.32 -12.20
C LYS A 66 11.55 -1.62 -13.20
N ASP A 67 10.96 -0.84 -14.09
CA ASP A 67 11.65 -0.17 -15.18
C ASP A 67 12.24 1.19 -14.74
N ASP A 68 12.00 1.63 -13.50
CA ASP A 68 12.49 2.90 -12.93
C ASP A 68 12.84 2.71 -11.43
N VAL A 69 13.84 1.86 -11.15
CA VAL A 69 14.24 1.49 -9.77
C VAL A 69 14.90 2.64 -8.99
N GLU A 70 15.48 3.60 -9.71
CA GLU A 70 16.09 4.79 -9.11
C GLU A 70 15.03 5.72 -8.53
N ARG A 71 13.86 5.79 -9.15
CA ARG A 71 12.74 6.59 -8.68
C ARG A 71 11.91 5.84 -7.65
N LYS A 72 12.20 6.14 -6.39
CA LYS A 72 11.49 5.60 -5.24
C LYS A 72 10.49 6.61 -4.70
N MET A 73 9.27 6.17 -4.47
CA MET A 73 8.25 6.92 -3.72
C MET A 73 8.31 6.46 -2.27
N VAL A 74 8.71 7.35 -1.37
CA VAL A 74 8.95 7.04 0.04
C VAL A 74 7.88 7.69 0.91
N PHE A 75 7.16 6.86 1.66
CA PHE A 75 6.15 7.27 2.62
C PHE A 75 6.67 7.02 4.02
N LYS A 76 6.95 8.10 4.75
CA LYS A 76 7.62 8.02 6.04
C LYS A 76 6.74 7.37 7.08
N GLU A 77 7.30 6.40 7.80
CA GLU A 77 6.63 5.69 8.90
C GLU A 77 5.22 5.16 8.53
N ALA A 78 4.99 4.83 7.26
CA ALA A 78 3.71 4.36 6.76
C ALA A 78 3.43 2.89 7.12
N VAL A 79 4.46 2.10 7.46
CA VAL A 79 4.28 0.76 8.02
C VAL A 79 4.37 0.86 9.54
N LYS A 80 3.22 0.80 10.20
CA LYS A 80 3.15 0.94 11.66
C LYS A 80 3.47 -0.36 12.37
N LYS A 81 4.32 -0.29 13.39
CA LYS A 81 4.49 -1.40 14.32
C LYS A 81 3.17 -1.68 15.02
N MET A 82 2.86 -2.97 15.16
CA MET A 82 1.70 -3.40 15.95
C MET A 82 1.88 -3.03 17.43
N THR A 83 0.88 -2.37 17.99
CA THR A 83 0.75 -2.17 19.44
C THR A 83 -0.63 -2.64 19.90
N LYS A 84 -0.88 -2.68 21.22
CA LYS A 84 -2.22 -2.98 21.74
C LYS A 84 -3.27 -1.98 21.26
N ASP A 85 -2.86 -0.73 21.09
CA ASP A 85 -3.73 0.38 20.67
C ASP A 85 -3.78 0.54 19.14
N ASN A 86 -2.85 -0.07 18.42
CA ASN A 86 -2.75 -0.04 16.97
C ASN A 86 -2.55 -1.45 16.41
N MET A 87 -3.61 -2.26 16.50
CA MET A 87 -3.63 -3.60 15.94
C MET A 87 -3.86 -3.59 14.42
N TRP A 88 -4.58 -2.58 13.92
CA TRP A 88 -4.90 -2.40 12.51
C TRP A 88 -4.61 -0.95 12.11
N SER A 89 -3.66 -0.79 11.20
CA SER A 89 -3.34 0.48 10.55
C SER A 89 -3.63 0.39 9.06
N TYR A 90 -3.80 1.56 8.44
CA TYR A 90 -4.20 1.64 7.04
C TYR A 90 -3.38 2.68 6.29
N PHE A 91 -2.88 2.28 5.13
CA PHE A 91 -2.24 3.16 4.15
C PHE A 91 -3.07 3.17 2.87
N PHE A 92 -3.43 4.36 2.40
CA PHE A 92 -4.18 4.55 1.17
C PHE A 92 -3.32 5.33 0.19
N GLY A 93 -3.07 4.76 -0.99
CA GLY A 93 -2.32 5.40 -2.05
C GLY A 93 -3.04 5.35 -3.39
N LYS A 94 -2.66 6.27 -4.28
CA LYS A 94 -3.11 6.31 -5.66
C LYS A 94 -1.92 6.40 -6.61
N ILE A 95 -1.98 5.62 -7.67
CA ILE A 95 -1.06 5.70 -8.82
C ILE A 95 -1.68 6.66 -9.82
N ILE A 96 -0.95 7.72 -10.15
CA ILE A 96 -1.36 8.75 -11.10
C ILE A 96 -0.23 9.01 -12.09
N GLU A 97 -0.57 9.69 -13.19
CA GLU A 97 0.42 10.20 -14.13
C GLU A 97 0.66 11.69 -13.90
N LYS A 98 1.92 12.07 -13.65
CA LYS A 98 2.38 13.46 -13.54
C LYS A 98 3.55 13.65 -14.49
N GLU A 99 3.45 14.62 -15.39
CA GLU A 99 4.51 14.98 -16.34
C GLU A 99 4.99 13.77 -17.19
N GLY A 100 4.07 12.90 -17.58
CA GLY A 100 4.35 11.67 -18.35
C GLY A 100 4.95 10.53 -17.52
N MET A 101 5.00 10.68 -16.19
CA MET A 101 5.63 9.74 -15.27
C MET A 101 4.63 9.20 -14.27
N LEU A 102 4.84 7.95 -13.89
CA LEU A 102 3.99 7.20 -13.00
C LEU A 102 4.45 7.47 -11.56
N VAL A 103 3.57 8.01 -10.73
CA VAL A 103 3.88 8.36 -9.34
C VAL A 103 2.82 7.80 -8.40
N ILE A 104 3.21 7.57 -7.14
CA ILE A 104 2.28 7.20 -6.07
C ILE A 104 2.21 8.34 -5.08
N GLU A 105 0.99 8.68 -4.69
CA GLU A 105 0.69 9.67 -3.66
C GLU A 105 -0.29 9.09 -2.65
N GLU A 106 -0.37 9.69 -1.45
CA GLU A 106 -1.44 9.33 -0.51
C GLU A 106 -2.82 9.64 -1.12
N ASP A 107 -3.79 8.78 -0.84
CA ASP A 107 -5.16 8.89 -1.32
C ASP A 107 -6.15 9.10 -0.17
N PRO A 108 -6.49 10.35 0.18
CA PRO A 108 -7.46 10.65 1.22
C PRO A 108 -8.84 10.02 0.99
N GLU A 109 -9.25 9.85 -0.28
CA GLU A 109 -10.53 9.24 -0.65
C GLU A 109 -10.51 7.70 -0.54
N GLY A 110 -9.32 7.11 -0.55
CA GLY A 110 -9.14 5.66 -0.48
C GLY A 110 -9.70 5.06 0.81
N LYS A 111 -9.71 5.85 1.90
CA LYS A 111 -10.29 5.45 3.19
C LYS A 111 -11.78 5.13 3.06
N ASP A 112 -12.56 6.05 2.52
CA ASP A 112 -14.02 5.89 2.43
C ASP A 112 -14.39 4.74 1.49
N LEU A 113 -13.64 4.58 0.40
CA LEU A 113 -13.80 3.48 -0.55
C LEU A 113 -13.42 2.12 0.02
N TYR A 114 -12.45 2.05 0.93
CA TYR A 114 -12.06 0.82 1.60
C TYR A 114 -13.16 0.34 2.55
N PHE A 115 -13.62 1.20 3.46
CA PHE A 115 -14.60 0.81 4.48
C PHE A 115 -16.02 0.62 3.94
N SER A 116 -16.42 1.35 2.89
CA SER A 116 -17.71 1.12 2.21
C SER A 116 -17.79 -0.23 1.50
N SER A 117 -16.67 -0.79 1.07
CA SER A 117 -16.63 -2.09 0.39
C SER A 117 -16.64 -3.31 1.31
N GLN A 118 -16.60 -3.09 2.62
CA GLN A 118 -16.60 -4.14 3.65
C GLN A 118 -17.96 -4.28 4.36
N GLN A 119 -18.95 -3.44 3.99
CA GLN A 119 -20.34 -3.52 4.45
C GLN A 119 -21.17 -4.38 3.49
#